data_AF-A0A0F8JM05-F1
#
_entry.id   AF-A0A0F8JM05-F1
#
_cell.length_a   1.000
_cell.length_b   1.000
_cell.length_c   1.000
_cell.angle_alpha   90.00
_cell.angle_beta   90.00
_cell.angle_gamma   90.00
#
_symmetry.space_group_name_H-M   'P 1'
#
loop_
_entity.id
_entity.type
_entity.pdbx_description
1 polymer ?
#
loop_
_entity_poly.entity_id
_entity_poly.type
_entity_poly.pdbx_seq_one_letter_code
_entity_poly.pdbx_strand_id
1 'polypeptide(L)'
;MNIGSPEFLNMIVLGFLFRILMKVTGINKNQRGTVTIKAISNKKKIPLLTDIAIIMVVTLLLITSSGCTTKDPTTIINNNATQISVEKASNSPTASEQTATEASGEKVTLSGELSGETRSAEEETQTITRTTKPDIEIIHPVTRTNWLENIGGTAKNIPDGYELWILVYSQEKQQYYPYTKVVPKYDEWVIPVTIGFKDDEYKEFDIVAVLADKKAQDRFNDYLVTVEENEANIYSQGIYLIPDGAKEYSRVTLTRRWSYDDNTI
;
A
#
# COMPACT_ATOMS: atom_id res chain seq x y z
N MET A 1 -17.04 7.15 7.53
CA MET A 1 -16.01 7.95 8.23
C MET A 1 -15.73 9.18 7.37
N ASN A 2 -15.91 10.40 7.88
CA ASN A 2 -15.79 11.60 7.06
C ASN A 2 -14.32 12.06 7.05
N ILE A 3 -13.64 11.83 5.93
CA ILE A 3 -12.18 12.03 5.75
C ILE A 3 -11.79 13.52 5.90
N GLY A 4 -12.77 14.43 5.83
CA GLY A 4 -12.57 15.87 6.04
C GLY A 4 -12.85 16.38 7.46
N SER A 5 -13.09 15.50 8.44
CA SER A 5 -13.31 15.98 9.81
C SER A 5 -12.00 16.46 10.44
N PRO A 6 -12.01 17.58 11.19
CA PRO A 6 -10.82 18.08 11.88
C PRO A 6 -10.23 17.06 12.87
N GLU A 7 -11.04 16.11 13.36
CA GLU A 7 -10.57 15.02 14.21
C GLU A 7 -9.70 14.00 13.46
N PHE A 8 -10.01 13.72 12.19
CA PHE A 8 -9.20 12.82 11.37
C PHE A 8 -7.83 13.44 11.06
N LEU A 9 -7.79 14.73 10.77
CA LEU A 9 -6.55 15.47 10.56
C LEU A 9 -5.68 15.50 11.83
N ASN A 10 -6.32 15.69 13.00
CA ASN A 10 -5.63 15.65 14.29
C ASN A 10 -5.03 14.26 14.59
N MET A 11 -5.72 13.16 14.25
CA MET A 11 -5.17 11.82 14.42
C MET A 11 -3.95 11.56 13.54
N ILE A 12 -3.95 12.00 12.28
CA ILE A 12 -2.81 11.85 11.37
C ILE A 12 -1.60 12.63 11.89
N VAL A 13 -1.81 13.89 12.31
CA VAL A 13 -0.73 14.73 12.85
C VAL A 13 -0.17 14.15 14.14
N LEU A 14 -1.03 13.62 15.02
CA LEU A 14 -0.60 12.99 16.28
C LEU A 14 0.20 11.70 16.02
N GLY A 15 -0.20 10.89 15.04
CA GLY A 15 0.53 9.69 14.64
C GLY A 15 1.92 9.99 14.08
N PHE A 16 2.04 11.03 13.25
CA PHE A 16 3.34 11.50 12.72
C PHE A 16 4.25 12.05 13.82
N LEU A 17 3.72 12.88 14.73
CA LEU A 17 4.46 13.38 15.89
C LEU A 17 4.95 12.24 16.80
N PHE A 18 4.11 11.23 17.01
CA PHE A 18 4.47 10.06 17.82
C PHE A 18 5.58 9.23 17.17
N ARG A 19 5.56 9.03 15.84
CA ARG A 19 6.64 8.36 15.09
C ARG A 19 7.96 9.14 15.16
N ILE A 20 7.93 10.47 15.07
CA ILE A 20 9.13 11.31 15.22
C ILE A 20 9.67 11.22 16.64
N LEU A 21 8.80 11.31 17.66
CA LEU A 21 9.19 11.23 19.06
C LEU A 21 9.81 9.87 19.39
N MET A 22 9.26 8.77 18.88
CA MET A 22 9.81 7.41 19.03
C MET A 22 11.19 7.26 18.38
N LYS A 23 11.41 7.85 17.19
CA LYS A 23 12.73 7.83 16.53
C LYS A 23 13.78 8.64 17.28
N VAL A 24 13.40 9.79 17.86
CA VAL A 24 14.33 10.68 18.58
C VAL A 24 14.66 10.15 19.97
N THR A 25 13.76 9.43 20.63
CA THR A 25 13.95 8.97 22.02
C THR A 25 14.68 7.63 22.16
N GLY A 26 15.01 6.94 21.07
CA GLY A 26 15.82 5.71 21.14
C GLY A 26 15.24 4.65 22.09
N ILE A 27 13.91 4.58 22.21
CA ILE A 27 13.24 3.66 23.11
C ILE A 27 13.24 2.27 22.46
N ASN A 28 14.24 1.46 22.80
CA ASN A 28 14.28 0.05 22.44
C ASN A 28 13.52 -0.76 23.51
N LYS A 29 12.33 -1.26 23.17
CA LYS A 29 11.58 -2.19 24.02
C LYS A 29 12.17 -3.58 23.85
N ASN A 30 12.80 -4.12 24.89
CA ASN A 30 13.14 -5.54 24.93
C ASN A 30 11.87 -6.38 25.19
N GLN A 31 11.87 -7.65 24.75
CA GLN A 31 10.72 -8.58 24.84
C GLN A 31 10.26 -8.90 26.28
N ARG A 32 10.85 -8.28 27.32
CA ARG A 32 10.47 -8.45 28.73
C ARG A 32 9.74 -7.24 29.32
N GLY A 33 9.29 -6.30 28.48
CA GLY A 33 8.46 -5.18 28.92
C GLY A 33 9.19 -4.14 29.78
N THR A 34 10.53 -4.17 29.82
CA THR A 34 11.33 -3.22 30.59
C THR A 34 11.75 -2.06 29.68
N VAL A 35 11.13 -0.89 29.86
CA VAL A 35 11.50 0.31 29.12
C VAL A 35 12.77 0.89 29.73
N THR A 36 13.89 0.81 29.01
CA THR A 36 15.15 1.39 29.45
C THR A 36 15.41 2.67 28.66
N ILE A 37 15.24 3.83 29.28
CA ILE A 37 15.55 5.12 28.66
C ILE A 37 17.04 5.39 28.87
N LYS A 38 17.86 5.12 27.85
CA LYS A 38 19.29 5.49 27.87
C LYS A 38 19.39 6.97 27.51
N ALA A 39 19.72 7.81 28.49
CA ALA A 39 20.01 9.22 28.23
C ALA A 39 21.27 9.33 27.35
N ILE A 40 21.10 9.74 26.09
CA ILE A 40 22.22 10.00 25.18
C ILE A 40 22.85 11.33 25.61
N SER A 41 23.88 11.26 26.45
CA SER A 41 24.70 12.42 26.81
C SER A 41 25.69 12.73 25.69
N ASN A 42 25.21 13.40 24.64
CA ASN A 42 26.09 13.95 23.61
C ASN A 42 26.63 15.32 24.05
N LYS A 43 27.86 15.32 24.59
CA LYS A 43 28.65 16.54 24.85
C LYS A 43 29.17 17.14 23.55
N LYS A 44 28.29 17.66 22.69
CA LYS A 44 28.65 18.71 21.71
C LYS A 44 27.41 19.53 21.36
N LYS A 45 27.61 20.84 21.45
CA LYS A 45 26.66 21.96 21.46
C LYS A 45 25.65 22.04 20.28
N ILE A 46 24.37 22.28 20.67
CA ILE A 46 23.35 23.23 20.12
C ILE A 46 22.69 22.86 18.75
N PRO A 47 21.40 23.15 18.39
CA PRO A 47 20.23 23.80 19.03
C PRO A 47 18.92 22.96 19.00
N LEU A 48 18.96 21.64 18.81
CA LEU A 48 17.75 20.87 18.43
C LEU A 48 16.65 20.83 19.51
N LEU A 49 17.03 20.89 20.78
CA LEU A 49 16.09 20.81 21.91
C LEU A 49 15.25 22.09 22.07
N THR A 50 15.80 23.25 21.71
CA THR A 50 15.05 24.51 21.71
C THR A 50 13.99 24.54 20.62
N ASP A 51 14.29 24.01 19.44
CA ASP A 51 13.32 23.97 18.33
C ASP A 51 12.16 23.00 18.62
N ILE A 52 12.44 21.85 19.24
CA ILE A 52 11.41 20.90 19.67
C ILE A 52 10.53 21.50 20.77
N ALA A 53 11.12 22.23 21.72
CA ALA A 53 10.36 22.91 22.77
C ALA A 53 9.44 24.01 22.20
N ILE A 54 9.93 24.79 21.21
CA ILE A 54 9.13 25.81 20.52
C ILE A 54 7.97 25.16 19.76
N ILE A 55 8.22 24.06 19.03
CA ILE A 55 7.16 23.33 18.31
C ILE A 55 6.10 22.81 19.28
N MET A 56 6.48 22.29 20.45
CA MET A 56 5.52 21.83 21.47
C MET A 56 4.72 22.97 22.09
N VAL A 57 5.32 24.13 22.36
CA VAL A 57 4.57 25.29 22.90
C VAL A 57 3.59 25.84 21.85
N VAL A 58 3.97 25.91 20.58
CA VAL A 58 3.09 26.38 19.49
C VAL A 58 1.90 25.43 19.27
N THR A 59 2.13 24.11 19.28
CA THR A 59 1.04 23.14 19.17
C THR A 59 0.11 23.19 20.39
N LEU A 60 0.64 23.36 21.60
CA LEU A 60 -0.18 23.49 22.80
C LEU A 60 -1.04 24.76 22.79
N LEU A 61 -0.49 25.89 22.30
CA LEU A 61 -1.26 27.14 22.17
C LEU A 61 -2.43 27.00 21.19
N LEU A 62 -2.21 26.35 20.04
CA LEU A 62 -3.23 26.15 19.00
C LEU A 62 -4.37 25.23 19.45
N ILE A 63 -4.09 24.25 20.31
CA ILE A 63 -5.13 23.36 20.87
C ILE A 63 -6.01 24.13 21.86
N THR A 64 -5.44 25.06 22.64
CA THR A 64 -6.21 25.81 23.65
C THR A 64 -7.06 26.96 23.08
N SER A 65 -6.77 27.46 21.87
CA SER A 65 -7.57 28.54 21.26
C SER A 65 -8.89 28.08 20.65
N SER A 66 -9.17 26.78 20.61
CA SER A 66 -10.38 26.21 20.00
C SER A 66 -11.53 25.99 20.98
N GLY A 67 -11.60 26.82 22.04
CA GLY A 67 -12.59 26.71 23.10
C GLY A 67 -13.96 27.31 22.76
N CYS A 68 -14.95 26.42 22.70
CA CYS A 68 -16.33 26.56 23.19
C CYS A 68 -17.28 27.61 22.56
N THR A 69 -18.21 27.11 21.75
CA THR A 69 -19.61 27.56 21.83
C THR A 69 -20.49 26.37 22.23
N THR A 70 -20.82 26.28 23.51
CA THR A 70 -21.81 25.34 24.05
C THR A 70 -23.21 25.80 23.66
N LYS A 71 -23.99 24.94 22.99
CA LYS A 71 -25.45 25.05 22.91
C LYS A 71 -26.07 23.95 23.76
N ASP A 72 -27.06 24.36 24.55
CA ASP A 72 -27.79 23.60 25.57
C ASP A 72 -28.33 22.24 25.12
N PRO A 73 -28.35 21.23 26.03
CA PRO A 73 -29.11 20.02 25.83
C PRO A 73 -30.53 20.17 26.40
N THR A 74 -31.52 20.22 25.51
CA THR A 74 -32.93 20.03 25.89
C THR A 74 -33.23 18.55 26.11
N THR A 75 -33.69 18.24 27.32
CA THR A 75 -34.26 16.97 27.77
C THR A 75 -35.42 16.51 26.87
N ILE A 76 -35.38 15.27 26.35
CA ILE A 76 -36.59 14.54 25.95
C ILE A 76 -36.55 13.14 26.57
N ILE A 77 -37.51 12.93 27.48
CA ILE A 77 -37.95 11.66 28.03
C ILE A 77 -38.79 10.96 26.97
N ASN A 78 -38.58 9.66 26.71
CA ASN A 78 -39.71 8.77 26.42
C ASN A 78 -39.41 7.28 26.60
N ASN A 79 -40.46 6.61 27.07
CA ASN A 79 -40.53 5.27 27.65
C ASN A 79 -40.80 4.17 26.61
N ASN A 80 -40.76 2.92 27.11
CA ASN A 80 -41.39 1.70 26.58
C ASN A 80 -40.70 1.02 25.38
N ALA A 81 -40.68 -0.29 25.22
CA ALA A 81 -41.02 -1.45 26.06
C ALA A 81 -40.57 -2.72 25.29
N THR A 82 -40.61 -3.85 26.01
CA THR A 82 -40.91 -5.21 25.50
C THR A 82 -39.73 -6.06 25.02
N GLN A 83 -39.42 -7.04 25.88
CA GLN A 83 -38.73 -8.30 25.57
C GLN A 83 -39.59 -9.18 24.66
N ILE A 84 -38.98 -9.82 23.67
CA ILE A 84 -39.46 -11.07 23.07
C ILE A 84 -38.24 -11.98 22.83
N SER A 85 -38.23 -13.12 23.51
CA SER A 85 -37.42 -14.31 23.23
C SER A 85 -38.12 -15.18 22.17
N VAL A 86 -37.46 -16.29 21.77
CA VAL A 86 -37.92 -17.40 20.89
C VAL A 86 -37.40 -17.18 19.43
N GLU A 87 -36.81 -18.10 18.68
CA GLU A 87 -36.73 -19.57 18.70
C GLU A 87 -35.50 -20.07 17.93
N LYS A 88 -35.18 -21.34 18.13
CA LYS A 88 -34.13 -22.14 17.48
C LYS A 88 -34.80 -23.11 16.48
N ALA A 89 -34.37 -23.11 15.21
CA ALA A 89 -34.51 -24.21 14.25
C ALA A 89 -33.53 -23.91 13.10
N SER A 90 -32.47 -24.67 12.80
CA SER A 90 -32.41 -26.05 12.30
C SER A 90 -33.43 -26.32 11.20
N ASN A 91 -33.01 -26.24 9.93
CA ASN A 91 -33.28 -27.27 8.92
C ASN A 91 -32.47 -27.01 7.63
N SER A 92 -31.74 -28.06 7.24
CA SER A 92 -31.30 -28.35 5.86
C SER A 92 -32.51 -28.82 5.04
N PRO A 93 -32.54 -28.62 3.71
CA PRO A 93 -32.32 -29.81 2.87
C PRO A 93 -31.59 -29.58 1.53
N THR A 94 -31.01 -30.70 1.12
CA THR A 94 -30.53 -31.20 -0.17
C THR A 94 -31.51 -31.10 -1.35
N ALA A 95 -30.95 -31.27 -2.57
CA ALA A 95 -31.56 -31.69 -3.86
C ALA A 95 -31.80 -30.52 -4.84
N SER A 96 -30.91 -30.30 -5.81
CA SER A 96 -30.85 -30.94 -7.15
C SER A 96 -31.84 -30.33 -8.14
N GLU A 97 -31.34 -29.69 -9.20
CA GLU A 97 -31.95 -29.86 -10.53
C GLU A 97 -31.00 -29.44 -11.66
N GLN A 98 -30.91 -30.34 -12.63
CA GLN A 98 -30.34 -30.14 -13.96
C GLN A 98 -31.27 -29.24 -14.76
N THR A 99 -30.75 -28.38 -15.64
CA THR A 99 -31.31 -28.29 -17.00
C THR A 99 -30.27 -27.74 -17.96
N ALA A 100 -30.15 -28.44 -19.09
CA ALA A 100 -29.37 -28.06 -20.27
C ALA A 100 -30.21 -27.17 -21.22
N THR A 101 -29.56 -26.76 -22.30
CA THR A 101 -30.12 -26.64 -23.68
C THR A 101 -30.35 -25.22 -24.23
N GLU A 102 -29.49 -24.92 -25.23
CA GLU A 102 -29.71 -24.25 -26.53
C GLU A 102 -30.46 -22.91 -26.65
N ALA A 103 -29.81 -21.95 -27.32
CA ALA A 103 -30.24 -21.32 -28.58
C ALA A 103 -29.12 -20.34 -29.01
N SER A 104 -28.53 -20.38 -30.22
CA SER A 104 -29.09 -20.30 -31.58
C SER A 104 -29.65 -18.92 -31.93
N GLY A 105 -29.15 -18.36 -33.05
CA GLY A 105 -29.60 -17.12 -33.69
C GLY A 105 -28.71 -15.91 -33.34
N GLU A 106 -28.35 -14.99 -34.23
CA GLU A 106 -28.81 -14.75 -35.60
C GLU A 106 -27.85 -13.72 -36.21
N LYS A 107 -27.35 -14.00 -37.42
CA LYS A 107 -26.51 -13.09 -38.19
C LYS A 107 -27.42 -12.23 -39.06
N VAL A 108 -27.67 -11.00 -38.64
CA VAL A 108 -28.41 -10.01 -39.45
C VAL A 108 -27.42 -9.16 -40.24
N THR A 109 -27.48 -9.30 -41.56
CA THR A 109 -26.81 -8.43 -42.53
C THR A 109 -27.77 -7.29 -42.86
N LEU A 110 -27.39 -6.04 -42.58
CA LEU A 110 -28.12 -4.84 -42.99
C LEU A 110 -27.32 -4.13 -44.10
N SER A 111 -27.83 -4.26 -45.32
CA SER A 111 -27.47 -3.44 -46.48
C SER A 111 -28.51 -2.34 -46.63
N GLY A 112 -28.08 -1.09 -46.53
CA GLY A 112 -28.90 0.10 -46.76
C GLY A 112 -28.07 1.19 -47.45
N GLU A 113 -28.40 1.44 -48.71
CA GLU A 113 -27.84 2.51 -49.55
C GLU A 113 -28.36 3.90 -49.14
N LEU A 114 -27.39 4.80 -48.97
CA LEU A 114 -27.27 6.14 -49.57
C LEU A 114 -28.53 7.02 -49.75
N SER A 115 -28.54 8.19 -49.10
CA SER A 115 -28.66 9.52 -49.73
C SER A 115 -28.88 10.60 -48.66
N GLY A 116 -28.01 11.61 -48.58
CA GLY A 116 -28.20 12.72 -47.66
C GLY A 116 -26.92 13.52 -47.41
N GLU A 117 -26.48 14.25 -48.43
CA GLU A 117 -25.35 15.16 -48.41
C GLU A 117 -25.65 16.41 -47.56
N THR A 118 -24.87 16.64 -46.50
CA THR A 118 -24.58 17.98 -45.95
C THR A 118 -23.20 17.92 -45.30
N ARG A 119 -22.18 18.36 -46.04
CA ARG A 119 -20.78 18.44 -45.60
C ARG A 119 -20.60 19.56 -44.57
N SER A 120 -20.66 19.20 -43.29
CA SER A 120 -19.99 19.94 -42.22
C SER A 120 -18.60 19.35 -42.06
N ALA A 121 -17.56 20.15 -42.26
CA ALA A 121 -16.17 19.73 -42.12
C ALA A 121 -15.84 19.57 -40.63
N GLU A 122 -16.17 18.42 -40.06
CA GLU A 122 -15.58 17.94 -38.82
C GLU A 122 -14.18 17.44 -39.15
N GLU A 123 -13.20 18.27 -38.82
CA GLU A 123 -11.78 17.94 -38.85
C GLU A 123 -11.50 16.93 -37.72
N GLU A 124 -11.86 15.66 -37.98
CA GLU A 124 -11.51 14.54 -37.12
C GLU A 124 -9.98 14.42 -37.07
N THR A 125 -9.40 15.04 -36.06
CA THR A 125 -7.98 14.91 -35.75
C THR A 125 -7.78 13.52 -35.15
N GLN A 126 -7.56 12.53 -36.02
CA GLN A 126 -7.25 11.16 -35.61
C GLN A 126 -5.87 11.15 -34.95
N THR A 127 -5.87 11.20 -33.62
CA THR A 127 -4.65 11.06 -32.82
C THR A 127 -4.20 9.61 -32.93
N ILE A 128 -3.23 9.34 -33.81
CA ILE A 128 -2.64 8.01 -33.95
C ILE A 128 -1.72 7.76 -32.74
N THR A 129 -2.29 7.27 -31.65
CA THR A 129 -1.51 6.89 -30.46
C THR A 129 -0.82 5.56 -30.74
N ARG A 130 0.44 5.62 -31.20
CA ARG A 130 1.29 4.44 -31.35
C ARG A 130 1.67 3.93 -29.96
N THR A 131 0.92 2.96 -29.45
CA THR A 131 1.21 2.32 -28.16
C THR A 131 2.53 1.55 -28.25
N THR A 132 3.60 2.12 -27.74
CA THR A 132 4.89 1.43 -27.57
C THR A 132 4.76 0.39 -26.45
N LYS A 133 5.31 -0.80 -26.68
CA LYS A 133 5.31 -1.88 -25.68
C LYS A 133 6.10 -1.41 -24.45
N PRO A 134 5.62 -1.66 -23.21
CA PRO A 134 6.37 -1.34 -22.01
C PRO A 134 7.67 -2.13 -21.93
N ASP A 135 8.73 -1.46 -21.51
CA ASP A 135 10.10 -1.99 -21.38
C ASP A 135 10.61 -1.69 -19.98
N ILE A 136 10.75 -2.72 -19.15
CA ILE A 136 11.03 -2.61 -17.71
C ILE A 136 12.06 -3.66 -17.35
N GLU A 137 13.13 -3.24 -16.70
CA GLU A 137 14.24 -4.10 -16.33
C GLU A 137 14.76 -3.75 -14.94
N ILE A 138 15.02 -4.75 -14.11
CA ILE A 138 15.78 -4.61 -12.86
C ILE A 138 17.26 -4.80 -13.20
N ILE A 139 18.09 -3.82 -12.88
CA ILE A 139 19.54 -3.83 -13.19
C ILE A 139 20.42 -4.05 -11.95
N HIS A 140 19.88 -3.84 -10.75
CA HIS A 140 20.59 -4.05 -9.49
C HIS A 140 19.61 -4.45 -8.37
N PRO A 141 19.98 -5.40 -7.48
CA PRO A 141 21.25 -6.10 -7.37
C PRO A 141 21.34 -7.31 -8.30
N VAL A 142 22.56 -7.79 -8.56
CA VAL A 142 22.79 -8.91 -9.50
C VAL A 142 22.80 -10.30 -8.86
N THR A 143 23.13 -10.46 -7.56
CA THR A 143 23.19 -11.81 -6.93
C THR A 143 23.02 -11.78 -5.41
N ARG A 144 24.03 -11.33 -4.67
CA ARG A 144 24.06 -11.41 -3.20
C ARG A 144 23.85 -10.05 -2.57
N THR A 145 22.91 -9.96 -1.65
CA THR A 145 22.39 -8.69 -1.13
C THR A 145 22.33 -8.63 0.40
N ASN A 146 22.37 -7.41 0.93
CA ASN A 146 22.14 -7.15 2.35
C ASN A 146 20.64 -7.24 2.69
N TRP A 147 20.29 -7.06 3.98
CA TRP A 147 18.90 -7.11 4.41
C TRP A 147 18.13 -5.90 3.89
N LEU A 148 18.75 -4.73 3.98
CA LEU A 148 18.30 -3.50 3.36
C LEU A 148 19.20 -3.23 2.14
N GLU A 149 18.62 -3.19 0.96
CA GLU A 149 19.34 -3.01 -0.29
C GLU A 149 18.62 -1.97 -1.16
N ASN A 150 19.39 -1.18 -1.90
CA ASN A 150 18.81 -0.34 -2.94
C ASN A 150 18.55 -1.23 -4.16
N ILE A 151 17.31 -1.33 -4.61
CA ILE A 151 16.95 -1.99 -5.87
C ILE A 151 16.84 -0.91 -6.94
N GLY A 152 17.45 -1.13 -8.11
CA GLY A 152 17.41 -0.19 -9.20
C GLY A 152 17.10 -0.85 -10.54
N GLY A 153 16.60 -0.05 -11.47
CA GLY A 153 16.17 -0.52 -12.79
C GLY A 153 15.86 0.61 -13.76
N THR A 154 15.37 0.21 -14.93
CA THR A 154 14.83 1.11 -15.95
C THR A 154 13.35 0.81 -16.19
N ALA A 155 12.62 1.80 -16.68
CA ALA A 155 11.22 1.65 -17.07
C ALA A 155 10.83 2.70 -18.13
N LYS A 156 10.38 2.23 -19.29
CA LYS A 156 9.94 3.03 -20.43
C LYS A 156 8.57 2.61 -20.91
N ASN A 157 7.85 3.56 -21.53
CA ASN A 157 6.54 3.32 -22.14
C ASN A 157 5.52 2.70 -21.18
N ILE A 158 5.48 3.16 -19.92
CA ILE A 158 4.43 2.73 -18.97
C ILE A 158 3.08 3.29 -19.48
N PRO A 159 2.07 2.44 -19.75
CA PRO A 159 0.79 2.90 -20.25
C PRO A 159 0.04 3.73 -19.19
N ASP A 160 -0.79 4.66 -19.65
CA ASP A 160 -1.63 5.45 -18.75
C ASP A 160 -2.53 4.54 -17.89
N GLY A 161 -2.65 4.89 -16.61
CA GLY A 161 -3.43 4.12 -15.63
C GLY A 161 -2.70 2.90 -15.05
N TYR A 162 -1.50 2.57 -15.54
CA TYR A 162 -0.64 1.56 -14.93
C TYR A 162 0.41 2.21 -14.01
N GLU A 163 0.76 1.49 -12.95
CA GLU A 163 1.86 1.87 -12.05
C GLU A 163 2.89 0.72 -11.99
N LEU A 164 4.17 1.08 -11.91
CA LEU A 164 5.25 0.13 -11.65
C LEU A 164 5.27 -0.22 -10.15
N TRP A 165 5.28 -1.51 -9.84
CA TRP A 165 5.33 -2.02 -8.47
C TRP A 165 6.48 -3.00 -8.30
N ILE A 166 7.09 -2.97 -7.11
CA ILE A 166 8.11 -3.94 -6.70
C ILE A 166 7.51 -4.88 -5.66
N LEU A 167 7.69 -6.18 -5.91
CA LEU A 167 7.33 -7.25 -5.01
C LEU A 167 8.60 -8.01 -4.62
N VAL A 168 8.63 -8.48 -3.39
CA VAL A 168 9.62 -9.47 -2.94
C VAL A 168 8.94 -10.83 -2.94
N TYR A 169 9.49 -11.83 -3.61
CA TYR A 169 9.00 -13.20 -3.57
C TYR A 169 9.94 -14.04 -2.70
N SER A 170 9.41 -14.74 -1.69
CA SER A 170 10.20 -15.71 -0.92
C SER A 170 10.08 -17.08 -1.56
N GLN A 171 11.22 -17.65 -1.98
CA GLN A 171 11.26 -19.02 -2.54
C GLN A 171 10.85 -20.07 -1.51
N GLU A 172 11.28 -19.90 -0.26
CA GLU A 172 10.96 -20.81 0.85
C GLU A 172 9.47 -20.81 1.19
N LYS A 173 8.86 -19.63 1.30
CA LYS A 173 7.44 -19.49 1.68
C LYS A 173 6.49 -19.55 0.48
N GLN A 174 7.02 -19.48 -0.74
CA GLN A 174 6.26 -19.42 -1.99
C GLN A 174 5.19 -18.32 -2.00
N GLN A 175 5.56 -17.14 -1.50
CA GLN A 175 4.66 -16.00 -1.34
C GLN A 175 5.30 -14.71 -1.88
N TYR A 176 4.46 -13.85 -2.45
CA TYR A 176 4.80 -12.50 -2.85
C TYR A 176 4.44 -11.50 -1.74
N TYR A 177 5.29 -10.49 -1.57
CA TYR A 177 5.14 -9.40 -0.63
C TYR A 177 5.20 -8.09 -1.43
N PRO A 178 4.04 -7.50 -1.79
CA PRO A 178 3.99 -6.18 -2.39
C PRO A 178 4.72 -5.18 -1.48
N TYR A 179 5.73 -4.49 -2.01
CA TYR A 179 6.59 -3.63 -1.22
C TYR A 179 6.23 -2.16 -1.40
N THR A 180 6.34 -1.65 -2.63
CA THR A 180 5.99 -0.25 -2.92
C THR A 180 5.81 0.00 -4.41
N LYS A 181 5.16 1.11 -4.74
CA LYS A 181 5.11 1.64 -6.09
C LYS A 181 6.35 2.47 -6.41
N VAL A 182 6.77 2.43 -7.67
CA VAL A 182 7.95 3.11 -8.17
C VAL A 182 7.53 4.19 -9.16
N VAL A 183 8.11 5.37 -9.01
CA VAL A 183 7.97 6.48 -9.95
C VAL A 183 9.32 6.71 -10.64
N PRO A 184 9.52 6.20 -11.86
CA PRO A 184 10.75 6.41 -12.61
C PRO A 184 11.03 7.90 -12.85
N LYS A 185 12.31 8.26 -12.82
CA LYS A 185 12.82 9.60 -13.18
C LYS A 185 13.82 9.42 -14.32
N TYR A 186 13.55 10.05 -15.46
CA TYR A 186 14.37 9.89 -16.67
C TYR A 186 14.56 8.42 -17.06
N ASP A 187 13.47 7.66 -17.05
CA ASP A 187 13.42 6.22 -17.33
C ASP A 187 14.20 5.32 -16.37
N GLU A 188 14.79 5.87 -15.30
CA GLU A 188 15.53 5.12 -14.28
C GLU A 188 14.82 5.20 -12.93
N TRP A 189 15.05 4.21 -12.08
CA TRP A 189 14.51 4.20 -10.73
C TRP A 189 15.43 3.50 -9.75
N VAL A 190 15.39 3.94 -8.49
CA VAL A 190 16.09 3.31 -7.36
C VAL A 190 15.21 3.44 -6.12
N ILE A 191 15.01 2.34 -5.40
CA ILE A 191 14.26 2.31 -4.14
C ILE A 191 14.96 1.45 -3.08
N PRO A 192 14.96 1.85 -1.79
CA PRO A 192 15.45 1.00 -0.71
C PRO A 192 14.40 -0.07 -0.34
N VAL A 193 14.79 -1.34 -0.39
CA VAL A 193 13.93 -2.50 -0.13
C VAL A 193 14.54 -3.35 0.97
N THR A 194 13.76 -3.65 2.01
CA THR A 194 14.11 -4.75 2.91
C THR A 194 13.85 -6.08 2.21
N ILE A 195 14.59 -7.14 2.51
CA ILE A 195 14.45 -8.45 1.85
C ILE A 195 14.35 -9.52 2.92
N GLY A 196 13.13 -10.01 3.14
CA GLY A 196 12.82 -10.98 4.20
C GLY A 196 13.00 -10.42 5.61
N PHE A 197 12.95 -11.33 6.58
CA PHE A 197 13.32 -11.03 7.96
C PHE A 197 14.84 -10.88 8.11
N LYS A 198 15.29 -10.27 9.21
CA LYS A 198 16.71 -10.02 9.45
C LYS A 198 17.51 -11.34 9.50
N ASP A 199 16.90 -12.38 10.07
CA ASP A 199 17.40 -13.75 10.27
C ASP A 199 17.19 -14.68 9.06
N ASP A 200 16.62 -14.20 7.94
CA ASP A 200 16.47 -14.96 6.69
C ASP A 200 17.79 -15.03 5.89
N GLU A 201 18.90 -15.24 6.57
CA GLU A 201 20.23 -15.29 5.96
C GLU A 201 20.39 -16.54 5.08
N TYR A 202 21.12 -16.39 3.97
CA TYR A 202 21.32 -17.43 2.96
C TYR A 202 20.06 -17.91 2.24
N LYS A 203 18.88 -17.37 2.57
CA LYS A 203 17.65 -17.67 1.85
C LYS A 203 17.58 -16.95 0.52
N GLU A 204 16.86 -17.55 -0.41
CA GLU A 204 16.63 -17.03 -1.75
C GLU A 204 15.32 -16.27 -1.84
N PHE A 205 15.38 -15.12 -2.50
CA PHE A 205 14.23 -14.29 -2.80
C PHE A 205 14.33 -13.82 -4.24
N ASP A 206 13.18 -13.57 -4.86
CA ASP A 206 13.15 -12.84 -6.12
C ASP A 206 12.65 -11.41 -5.88
N ILE A 207 13.25 -10.46 -6.58
CA ILE A 207 12.68 -9.14 -6.74
C ILE A 207 11.95 -9.13 -8.07
N VAL A 208 10.67 -8.77 -8.03
CA VAL A 208 9.77 -8.84 -9.18
C VAL A 208 9.23 -7.45 -9.45
N ALA A 209 9.43 -6.97 -10.68
CA ALA A 209 8.86 -5.74 -11.19
C ALA A 209 7.61 -6.06 -12.01
N VAL A 210 6.48 -5.46 -11.62
CA VAL A 210 5.20 -5.63 -12.30
C VAL A 210 4.62 -4.28 -12.72
N LEU A 211 3.90 -4.26 -13.83
CA LEU A 211 2.93 -3.20 -14.09
C LEU A 211 1.57 -3.63 -13.60
N ALA A 212 0.94 -2.79 -12.80
CA ALA A 212 -0.37 -3.03 -12.21
C ALA A 212 -1.36 -2.00 -12.75
N ASP A 213 -2.50 -2.47 -13.25
CA ASP A 213 -3.67 -1.63 -13.49
C ASP A 213 -4.30 -1.17 -12.16
N LYS A 214 -5.37 -0.37 -12.24
CA LYS A 214 -6.03 0.17 -11.05
C LYS A 214 -6.53 -0.91 -10.08
N LYS A 215 -7.06 -2.03 -10.59
CA LYS A 215 -7.60 -3.11 -9.75
C LYS A 215 -6.47 -3.81 -8.99
N ALA A 216 -5.36 -4.10 -9.65
CA ALA A 216 -4.19 -4.70 -9.01
C ALA A 216 -3.49 -3.73 -8.03
N GLN A 217 -3.40 -2.44 -8.38
CA GLN A 217 -2.91 -1.40 -7.48
C GLN A 217 -3.72 -1.36 -6.18
N ASP A 218 -5.05 -1.40 -6.26
CA ASP A 218 -5.91 -1.39 -5.08
C ASP A 218 -5.63 -2.60 -4.19
N ARG A 219 -5.45 -3.79 -4.77
CA ARG A 219 -5.07 -4.99 -4.01
C ARG A 219 -3.70 -4.88 -3.32
N PHE A 220 -2.72 -4.28 -3.98
CA PHE A 220 -1.41 -4.04 -3.36
C PHE A 220 -1.46 -2.98 -2.26
N ASN A 221 -2.28 -1.94 -2.42
CA ASN A 221 -2.49 -0.94 -1.38
C ASN A 221 -3.23 -1.52 -0.17
N ASP A 222 -4.30 -2.28 -0.39
CA ASP A 222 -5.04 -2.97 0.68
C ASP A 222 -4.12 -3.87 1.52
N TYR A 223 -3.20 -4.56 0.84
CA TYR A 223 -2.17 -5.36 1.48
C TYR A 223 -1.27 -4.51 2.40
N LEU A 224 -0.73 -3.39 1.90
CA LEU A 224 0.13 -2.50 2.68
C LEU A 224 -0.61 -1.88 3.87
N VAL A 225 -1.87 -1.48 3.68
CA VAL A 225 -2.74 -0.98 4.76
C VAL A 225 -2.93 -2.05 5.84
N THR A 226 -3.22 -3.28 5.44
CA THR A 226 -3.40 -4.40 6.39
C THR A 226 -2.14 -4.67 7.20
N VAL A 227 -0.96 -4.62 6.57
CA VAL A 227 0.33 -4.76 7.27
C VAL A 227 0.54 -3.62 8.27
N GLU A 228 0.24 -2.38 7.88
CA GLU A 228 0.39 -1.21 8.74
C GLU A 228 -0.59 -1.24 9.93
N GLU A 229 -1.87 -1.54 9.70
CA GLU A 229 -2.91 -1.58 10.73
C GLU A 229 -2.67 -2.68 11.78
N ASN A 230 -2.08 -3.80 11.38
CA ASN A 230 -1.75 -4.90 12.29
C ASN A 230 -0.41 -4.72 13.02
N GLU A 231 0.30 -3.59 12.80
CA GLU A 231 1.68 -3.38 13.25
C GLU A 231 2.60 -4.57 12.88
N ALA A 232 2.28 -5.23 11.78
CA ALA A 232 2.93 -6.46 11.38
C ALA A 232 4.18 -6.16 10.55
N ASN A 233 5.13 -7.09 10.56
CA ASN A 233 6.19 -7.07 9.56
C ASN A 233 5.58 -7.41 8.19
N ILE A 234 6.02 -6.73 7.12
CA ILE A 234 5.55 -6.99 5.75
C ILE A 234 5.70 -8.46 5.34
N TYR A 235 6.66 -9.21 5.89
CA TYR A 235 6.88 -10.63 5.58
C TYR A 235 6.05 -11.60 6.42
N SER A 236 5.12 -11.10 7.25
CA SER A 236 4.29 -11.94 8.13
C SER A 236 3.18 -12.69 7.37
N GLN A 237 2.57 -12.04 6.39
CA GLN A 237 1.54 -12.62 5.54
C GLN A 237 1.77 -12.12 4.12
N GLY A 238 2.06 -13.02 3.17
CA GLY A 238 2.19 -12.67 1.76
C GLY A 238 0.96 -13.09 0.95
N ILE A 239 0.94 -12.73 -0.32
CA ILE A 239 -0.05 -13.21 -1.30
C ILE A 239 0.54 -14.35 -2.12
N TYR A 240 -0.26 -15.37 -2.43
CA TYR A 240 0.23 -16.55 -3.15
C TYR A 240 0.34 -16.33 -4.66
N LEU A 241 -0.44 -15.41 -5.21
CA LEU A 241 -0.51 -15.11 -6.64
C LEU A 241 -0.49 -13.60 -6.86
N ILE A 242 0.14 -13.19 -7.96
CA ILE A 242 0.04 -11.82 -8.46
C ILE A 242 -1.43 -11.62 -8.90
N PRO A 243 -2.13 -10.57 -8.40
CA PRO A 243 -3.54 -10.37 -8.70
C PRO A 243 -3.78 -10.07 -10.18
N ASP A 244 -4.97 -10.43 -10.68
CA ASP A 244 -5.41 -10.04 -12.01
C ASP A 244 -5.28 -8.53 -12.21
N GLY A 245 -4.79 -8.12 -13.39
CA GLY A 245 -4.51 -6.73 -13.70
C GLY A 245 -3.06 -6.32 -13.44
N ALA A 246 -2.27 -7.17 -12.78
CA ALA A 246 -0.82 -7.04 -12.73
C ALA A 246 -0.11 -8.03 -13.65
N LYS A 247 0.95 -7.57 -14.30
CA LYS A 247 1.79 -8.39 -15.17
C LYS A 247 3.26 -8.21 -14.82
N GLU A 248 3.95 -9.33 -14.67
CA GLU A 248 5.40 -9.38 -14.47
C GLU A 248 6.17 -9.01 -15.74
N TYR A 249 7.19 -8.16 -15.58
CA TYR A 249 8.08 -7.74 -16.66
C TYR A 249 9.54 -8.12 -16.42
N SER A 250 10.01 -8.04 -15.18
CA SER A 250 11.38 -8.37 -14.82
C SER A 250 11.42 -9.08 -13.47
N ARG A 251 12.33 -10.04 -13.35
CA ARG A 251 12.57 -10.84 -12.14
C ARG A 251 14.06 -11.07 -11.98
N VAL A 252 14.57 -10.83 -10.78
CA VAL A 252 15.94 -11.14 -10.40
C VAL A 252 15.95 -11.94 -9.11
N THR A 253 16.55 -13.13 -9.16
CA THR A 253 16.77 -13.97 -7.98
C THR A 253 18.03 -13.54 -7.26
N LEU A 254 17.94 -13.43 -5.94
CA LEU A 254 19.03 -13.04 -5.06
C LEU A 254 19.11 -13.91 -3.82
N THR A 255 20.31 -13.96 -3.24
CA THR A 255 20.57 -14.69 -1.99
C THR A 255 20.96 -13.70 -0.90
N ARG A 256 20.28 -13.74 0.25
CA ARG A 256 20.61 -12.91 1.41
C ARG A 256 22.00 -13.25 1.94
N ARG A 257 22.87 -12.24 2.07
CA ARG A 257 24.16 -12.38 2.77
C ARG A 257 23.94 -12.45 4.27
N TRP A 258 24.83 -13.19 4.95
CA TRP A 258 25.02 -13.09 6.38
C TRP A 258 25.28 -11.63 6.77
N SER A 259 24.44 -11.09 7.66
CA SER A 259 24.67 -9.77 8.22
C SER A 259 25.55 -9.95 9.45
N TYR A 260 26.87 -9.80 9.31
CA TYR A 260 27.69 -9.56 10.50
C TYR A 260 27.29 -8.19 11.03
N ASP A 261 26.60 -8.15 12.17
CA ASP A 261 26.24 -6.89 12.82
C ASP A 261 27.53 -6.15 13.19
N ASP A 262 28.00 -5.27 12.30
CA ASP A 262 29.19 -4.43 12.48
C ASP A 262 28.90 -3.27 13.45
N ASN A 263 28.32 -3.61 14.60
CA ASN A 263 28.12 -2.71 15.74
C ASN A 263 29.23 -2.85 16.78
N THR A 264 30.39 -3.37 16.40
CA THR A 264 31.61 -3.29 17.22
C THR A 264 32.39 -2.02 16.86
N ILE A 265 31.90 -0.86 17.33
CA ILE A 265 32.71 0.34 17.55
C ILE A 265 32.39 0.88 18.95
#